data_AF-A0A383BE01-F1
#
_entry.id   AF-A0A383BE01-F1
#
_cell.length_a   1.000
_cell.length_b   1.000
_cell.length_c   1.000
_cell.angle_alpha   90.00
_cell.angle_beta   90.00
_cell.angle_gamma   90.00
#
_symmetry.space_group_name_H-M   'P 1'
#
loop_
_entity.id
_entity.type
_entity.pdbx_description
1 polymer ?
#
loop_
_entity_poly.entity_id
_entity_poly.type
_entity_poly.pdbx_seq_one_letter_code
_entity_poly.pdbx_strand_id
1 'polypeptide(L)'
;VTETTAILPERVLVVVGPTAAGKTDLAAELARRLDAEVVGADSRQVYRHMDVGTAKPDRLLLGEIRHHMVDVVAPDEHFDVARWREGVTAALAGI
;
A
#
# COMPACT_ATOMS: atom_id res chain seq x y z
N VAL A 1 11.63 13.52 23.66
CA VAL A 1 11.29 12.84 22.40
C VAL A 1 10.50 11.61 22.80
N THR A 2 9.18 11.64 22.64
CA THR A 2 8.33 10.52 23.04
C THR A 2 8.38 9.49 21.91
N GLU A 3 9.14 8.41 22.08
CA GLU A 3 9.08 7.25 21.19
C GLU A 3 7.67 6.65 21.29
N THR A 4 6.84 6.91 20.28
CA THR A 4 5.62 6.15 20.08
C THR A 4 6.05 4.82 19.47
N THR A 5 6.16 3.79 20.30
CA THR A 5 6.35 2.42 19.81
C THR A 5 5.10 2.04 19.03
N ALA A 6 5.18 2.09 17.71
CA ALA A 6 4.10 1.62 16.86
C ALA A 6 3.86 0.13 17.12
N ILE A 7 2.62 -0.23 17.44
CA ILE A 7 2.22 -1.63 17.50
C ILE A 7 2.20 -2.13 16.06
N LEU A 8 3.05 -3.10 15.75
CA LEU A 8 3.10 -3.75 14.45
C LEU A 8 2.30 -5.05 14.51
N PRO A 9 1.66 -5.46 13.40
CA PRO A 9 1.01 -6.76 13.33
C PRO A 9 2.03 -7.88 13.57
N GLU A 10 1.56 -8.99 14.13
CA GLU A 10 2.41 -10.15 14.49
C GLU A 10 3.12 -10.73 13.26
N ARG A 11 2.54 -10.57 12.06
CA ARG A 11 3.04 -11.13 10.80
C ARG A 11 2.91 -10.12 9.67
N VAL A 12 4.00 -9.94 8.94
CA VAL A 12 4.05 -9.11 7.72
C VAL A 12 4.61 -9.96 6.58
N LEU A 13 3.90 -9.99 5.45
CA LEU A 13 4.39 -10.57 4.21
C LEU A 13 4.83 -9.46 3.27
N VAL A 14 6.05 -9.58 2.73
CA VAL A 14 6.60 -8.57 1.82
C VAL A 14 6.74 -9.18 0.42
N VAL A 15 5.98 -8.66 -0.54
CA VAL A 15 6.01 -9.09 -1.94
C VAL A 15 6.82 -8.08 -2.76
N VAL A 16 8.04 -8.46 -3.13
CA VAL A 16 8.98 -7.62 -3.90
C VAL A 16 9.31 -8.24 -5.26
N GLY A 17 9.74 -7.40 -6.21
CA GLY A 17 10.08 -7.83 -7.57
C GLY A 17 9.94 -6.71 -8.60
N PRO A 18 10.40 -6.92 -9.85
CA PRO A 18 10.40 -5.89 -10.87
C PRO A 18 8.98 -5.47 -11.27
N THR A 19 8.84 -4.30 -11.89
CA THR A 19 7.58 -3.86 -12.50
C THR A 19 7.08 -4.91 -13.49
N ALA A 20 5.75 -5.08 -13.58
CA ALA A 20 5.09 -6.08 -14.41
C ALA A 20 5.33 -7.57 -14.04
N ALA A 21 5.91 -7.87 -12.88
CA ALA A 21 6.06 -9.25 -12.39
C ALA A 21 4.79 -9.88 -11.77
N GLY A 22 3.62 -9.23 -11.87
CA GLY A 22 2.36 -9.74 -11.29
C GLY A 22 2.23 -9.59 -9.76
N LYS A 23 3.01 -8.70 -9.13
CA LYS A 23 3.01 -8.52 -7.67
C LYS A 23 1.66 -8.11 -7.10
N THR A 24 0.96 -7.22 -7.78
CA THR A 24 -0.36 -6.73 -7.36
C THR A 24 -1.37 -7.87 -7.29
N ASP A 25 -1.40 -8.72 -8.32
CA ASP A 25 -2.31 -9.86 -8.38
C ASP A 25 -2.00 -10.88 -7.29
N LEU A 26 -0.71 -11.18 -7.10
CA LEU A 26 -0.26 -12.08 -6.03
C LEU A 26 -0.60 -11.54 -4.64
N ALA A 27 -0.36 -10.25 -4.39
CA ALA A 27 -0.67 -9.61 -3.11
C ALA A 27 -2.17 -9.68 -2.81
N ALA A 28 -3.01 -9.45 -3.82
CA ALA A 28 -4.46 -9.54 -3.68
C ALA A 28 -4.96 -10.98 -3.45
N GLU A 29 -4.38 -11.97 -4.14
CA GLU A 29 -4.69 -13.39 -3.90
C GLU A 29 -4.31 -13.81 -2.47
N LEU A 30 -3.13 -13.41 -2.00
CA LEU A 30 -2.69 -13.67 -0.62
C LEU A 30 -3.61 -13.00 0.39
N ALA A 31 -3.96 -11.73 0.17
CA ALA A 31 -4.87 -10.98 1.03
C ALA A 31 -6.24 -11.67 1.18
N ARG A 32 -6.84 -12.14 0.07
CA ARG A 32 -8.10 -12.91 0.12
C ARG A 32 -8.00 -14.20 0.92
N ARG A 33 -6.87 -14.91 0.81
CA ARG A 33 -6.68 -16.21 1.49
C ARG A 33 -6.36 -16.08 2.98
N LEU A 34 -5.74 -14.97 3.36
CA LEU A 34 -5.23 -14.75 4.70
C LEU A 34 -6.09 -13.78 5.52
N ASP A 35 -7.19 -13.28 4.96
CA ASP A 35 -7.99 -12.20 5.54
C ASP A 35 -7.11 -11.00 5.91
N ALA A 36 -6.21 -10.64 5.00
CA ALA A 36 -5.18 -9.62 5.21
C ALA A 36 -5.44 -8.37 4.37
N GLU A 37 -4.77 -7.29 4.75
CA GLU A 37 -4.82 -6.01 4.06
C GLU A 37 -3.53 -5.76 3.26
N VAL A 38 -3.61 -4.93 2.22
CA VAL A 38 -2.48 -4.61 1.35
C VAL A 38 -1.96 -3.22 1.65
N VAL A 39 -0.65 -3.09 1.86
CA VAL A 39 0.03 -1.79 1.99
C VAL A 39 0.91 -1.55 0.77
N GLY A 40 0.59 -0.52 -0.02
CA GLY A 40 1.35 -0.14 -1.20
C GLY A 40 2.75 0.37 -0.87
N ALA A 41 3.76 -0.15 -1.59
CA ALA A 41 5.17 0.26 -1.48
C ALA A 41 5.74 0.77 -2.82
N ASP A 42 4.88 1.34 -3.67
CA ASP A 42 5.25 1.93 -4.96
C ASP A 42 5.13 3.46 -4.88
N SER A 43 6.19 4.17 -5.26
CA SER A 43 6.25 5.63 -5.15
C SER A 43 5.35 6.38 -6.14
N ARG A 44 4.76 5.69 -7.11
CA ARG A 44 3.87 6.28 -8.12
C ARG A 44 2.40 5.98 -7.86
N GLN A 45 2.07 4.83 -7.25
CA GLN A 45 0.67 4.45 -6.99
C GLN A 45 0.02 5.27 -5.87
N VAL A 46 0.81 5.99 -5.07
CA VAL A 46 0.33 6.91 -4.02
C VAL A 46 -0.47 8.09 -4.58
N TYR A 47 -0.24 8.48 -5.84
CA TYR A 47 -0.82 9.69 -6.44
C TYR A 47 -2.19 9.45 -7.06
N ARG A 48 -3.18 10.26 -6.69
CA ARG A 48 -4.55 10.20 -7.24
C ARG A 48 -4.59 10.42 -8.74
N HIS A 49 -5.58 9.83 -9.42
CA HIS A 49 -5.86 10.02 -10.86
C HIS A 49 -4.78 9.54 -11.85
N MET A 50 -3.65 9.03 -11.37
CA MET A 50 -2.54 8.53 -12.20
C MET A 50 -2.64 7.02 -12.49
N ASP A 51 -3.82 6.49 -12.79
CA ASP A 51 -4.09 5.05 -12.68
C ASP A 51 -3.39 4.21 -13.77
N VAL A 52 -3.56 4.59 -15.04
CA VAL A 52 -3.06 3.81 -16.20
C VAL A 52 -1.53 3.78 -16.24
N GLY A 53 -0.89 4.94 -16.09
CA GLY A 53 0.57 5.07 -16.19
C GLY A 53 1.34 4.46 -15.01
N THR A 54 0.65 4.13 -13.91
CA THR A 54 1.26 3.57 -12.69
C THR A 54 0.82 2.14 -12.41
N ALA A 55 0.09 1.53 -13.35
CA ALA A 55 -0.43 0.17 -13.25
C ALA A 55 -1.12 -0.09 -11.90
N LYS A 56 -1.97 0.85 -11.47
CA LYS A 56 -2.72 0.69 -10.22
C LYS A 56 -3.66 -0.52 -10.30
N PRO A 57 -3.95 -1.14 -9.14
CA PRO A 57 -5.06 -2.08 -9.04
C PRO A 57 -6.34 -1.46 -9.58
N ASP A 58 -7.15 -2.24 -10.30
CA ASP A 58 -8.44 -1.75 -10.77
C ASP A 58 -9.42 -1.52 -9.60
N ARG A 59 -10.51 -0.81 -9.87
CA ARG A 59 -11.51 -0.48 -8.85
C ARG A 59 -12.23 -1.70 -8.27
N LEU A 60 -12.29 -2.81 -9.01
CA LEU A 60 -12.91 -4.03 -8.52
C LEU A 60 -12.03 -4.62 -7.41
N LEU A 61 -10.72 -4.72 -7.66
CA LEU A 61 -9.75 -5.20 -6.68
C LEU A 61 -9.67 -4.31 -5.45
N LEU A 62 -9.70 -2.98 -5.64
CA LEU A 62 -9.72 -2.01 -4.55
C LEU A 62 -11.01 -2.08 -3.70
N GLY A 63 -12.12 -2.53 -4.28
CA GLY A 63 -13.39 -2.72 -3.58
C GLY A 63 -13.48 -4.02 -2.79
N GLU A 64 -12.73 -5.05 -3.20
CA GLU A 64 -12.69 -6.36 -2.53
C GLU A 64 -11.72 -6.39 -1.34
N ILE A 65 -10.58 -5.69 -1.45
CA ILE A 65 -9.48 -5.78 -0.51
C ILE A 65 -9.08 -4.37 -0.08
N ARG A 66 -8.94 -4.16 1.23
CA ARG A 66 -8.45 -2.88 1.74
C ARG A 66 -7.00 -2.66 1.31
N HIS A 67 -6.80 -1.62 0.51
CA HIS A 67 -5.48 -1.15 0.09
C HIS A 67 -5.16 0.18 0.78
N HIS A 68 -4.00 0.21 1.43
CA HIS A 68 -3.39 1.41 1.98
C HIS A 68 -2.32 1.95 1.03
N MET A 69 -1.99 3.24 1.17
CA MET A 69 -0.92 3.87 0.39
C MET A 69 -1.15 3.85 -1.13
N VAL A 70 -2.42 3.78 -1.56
CA VAL A 70 -2.86 3.99 -2.93
C VAL A 70 -3.79 5.21 -2.92
N ASP A 71 -3.66 6.12 -3.88
CA ASP A 71 -4.50 7.32 -3.98
C ASP A 71 -4.51 8.22 -2.71
N VAL A 72 -3.39 8.28 -1.99
CA VAL A 72 -3.27 9.03 -0.72
C VAL A 72 -2.89 10.49 -0.88
N VAL A 73 -2.35 10.90 -2.04
CA VAL A 73 -1.79 12.24 -2.27
C VAL A 73 -2.21 12.80 -3.64
N ALA A 74 -2.38 14.13 -3.77
CA ALA A 74 -2.68 14.75 -5.07
C ALA A 74 -1.44 14.74 -6.01
N PRO A 75 -1.62 14.73 -7.34
CA PRO A 75 -0.51 14.66 -8.31
C PRO A 75 0.56 15.76 -8.20
N ASP A 76 0.19 16.92 -7.68
CA ASP A 76 1.04 18.12 -7.56
C ASP A 76 1.70 18.26 -6.18
N GLU A 77 1.38 17.38 -5.24
CA GLU A 77 1.98 17.36 -3.91
C GLU A 77 3.30 16.58 -3.89
N HIS A 78 4.27 17.04 -3.09
CA HIS A 78 5.51 16.31 -2.88
C HIS A 78 5.28 15.10 -1.96
N PHE A 79 5.73 13.92 -2.37
CA PHE A 79 5.65 12.70 -1.56
C PHE A 79 7.01 11.99 -1.48
N ASP A 80 7.41 11.62 -0.26
CA ASP A 80 8.71 11.01 0.03
C ASP A 80 8.59 9.80 0.96
N VAL A 81 9.74 9.19 1.29
CA VAL A 81 9.82 8.00 2.14
C VAL A 81 9.41 8.29 3.59
N ALA A 82 9.56 9.53 4.07
CA ALA A 82 9.17 9.90 5.43
C ALA A 82 7.63 9.91 5.54
N ARG A 83 6.94 10.58 4.60
CA ARG A 83 5.47 10.57 4.50
C ARG A 83 4.94 9.15 4.26
N TRP A 84 5.63 8.36 3.45
CA TRP A 84 5.27 6.95 3.26
C TRP A 84 5.33 6.17 4.57
N ARG A 85 6.44 6.30 5.32
CA ARG A 85 6.62 5.59 6.59
C ARG A 85 5.56 6.00 7.62
N GLU A 86 5.19 7.26 7.69
CA GLU A 86 4.10 7.76 8.54
C GLU A 86 2.76 7.11 8.19
N GLY A 87 2.40 7.11 6.90
CA GLY A 87 1.17 6.48 6.42
C GLY A 87 1.13 4.97 6.68
N VAL A 88 2.24 4.27 6.44
CA VAL A 88 2.36 2.83 6.74
C VAL A 88 2.25 2.56 8.23
N THR A 89 2.90 3.37 9.07
CA THR A 89 2.84 3.23 10.52
C THR A 89 1.39 3.39 11.02
N ALA A 90 0.67 4.37 10.48
CA ALA A 90 -0.73 4.59 10.81
C ALA A 90 -1.63 3.42 10.33
N ALA A 91 -1.37 2.87 9.14
CA ALA A 91 -2.10 1.71 8.63
C ALA A 91 -1.86 0.46 9.50
N LEU A 92 -0.59 0.16 9.82
CA LEU A 92 -0.21 -1.01 10.60
C LEU A 92 -0.73 -0.98 12.04
N ALA A 93 -0.94 0.20 12.62
CA ALA A 93 -1.52 0.31 13.96
C ALA A 93 -3.02 -0.08 14.01
N GLY A 94 -3.69 -0.17 12.85
CA GLY A 94 -5.10 -0.54 12.72
C GLY A 94 -5.33 -1.95 12.18
N ILE A 95 -4.26 -2.73 11.97
CA ILE A 95 -4.27 -4.12 11.44
C ILE A 95 -3.79 -5.06 12.54
#